data_AF-A0A1H8H6W3-F1
#
_entry.id   AF-A0A1H8H6W3-F1
#
_cell.length_a   1.000
_cell.length_b   1.000
_cell.length_c   1.000
_cell.angle_alpha   90.00
_cell.angle_beta   90.00
_cell.angle_gamma   90.00
#
_symmetry.space_group_name_H-M   'P 1'
#
loop_
_entity.id
_entity.type
_entity.pdbx_description
1 polymer ?
#
loop_
_entity_poly.entity_id
_entity_poly.type
_entity_poly.pdbx_seq_one_letter_code
_entity_poly.pdbx_strand_id
1 'polypeptide(L)'
;MRKLLSYLMCSAIVMMSINVANAENNEIKVERIAGNSRYETAVEISKKYFETAPNVVLASGEGYADALVGGSLVSQEKIPMFLTKKTSLPLETKEELIRLKTKNVYILGGNNTISQSVENQIKNMGINVKRLSGEDRLATAGMIASERFYLAQKDNPNVAMGDRYAGIDGYNYADALVAGSIIGQIENQVYVFPYLKNNEISQGFAYEFAFGGYNSIPKNVEVTTRIAGENRYETSVEAAEKFEMLTGKKLKTVILVDGMNYPDALAASTVAGKEEATVITTPKDKLNKEAKKFIKNNAIDKVIVIGGENSVGNSVVAEINDEEDLSANLLGGWKIVGNKKYYYESGKMVTGWKNVDGYKYYFNDDGTMHTGWYYGKYKDSSGISHDARYYFSIDGSLAKEGTIIDGWITQASGVSNLQEDSELKIIKEYLSKNMPDVFKKIESNEYRIYKESETVNGKDQFNITALSDYWQTVVQGVIKEGSNKILYKIQIDPYSGNISLVN
;
A
#
# COMPACT_ATOMS: atom_id res chain seq x y z
N MET A 1 0.68 65.07 41.07
CA MET A 1 -0.60 64.50 40.60
C MET A 1 -0.26 63.44 39.57
N ARG A 2 -0.47 62.15 39.93
CA ARG A 2 -0.42 60.99 39.02
C ARG A 2 0.95 60.68 38.40
N LYS A 3 1.37 59.46 38.17
CA LYS A 3 0.92 58.10 38.49
C LYS A 3 2.10 57.24 37.98
N LEU A 4 2.54 56.26 38.75
CA LEU A 4 2.53 54.85 38.34
C LEU A 4 2.77 54.63 36.83
N LEU A 5 4.03 54.43 36.40
CA LEU A 5 4.34 53.72 35.14
C LEU A 5 5.84 53.39 34.96
N SER A 6 6.59 53.08 36.03
CA SER A 6 8.02 52.77 35.94
C SER A 6 8.46 51.45 36.60
N TYR A 7 7.53 50.54 36.89
CA TYR A 7 7.83 49.27 37.60
C TYR A 7 7.35 48.00 36.88
N LEU A 8 7.39 47.99 35.55
CA LEU A 8 6.89 46.83 34.79
C LEU A 8 7.70 46.54 33.52
N MET A 9 9.03 46.59 33.60
CA MET A 9 9.93 45.99 32.60
C MET A 9 11.33 45.79 33.22
N CYS A 10 11.51 44.76 34.06
CA CYS A 10 12.84 44.16 34.28
C CYS A 10 12.86 42.89 35.16
N SER A 11 11.73 42.21 35.42
CA SER A 11 11.71 40.96 36.20
C SER A 11 11.06 39.81 35.43
N ALA A 12 11.66 39.43 34.32
CA ALA A 12 11.38 38.16 33.66
C ALA A 12 12.57 37.70 32.83
N ILE A 13 13.78 37.68 33.44
CA ILE A 13 14.79 36.70 33.03
C ILE A 13 14.37 35.40 33.72
N VAL A 14 13.33 34.77 33.17
CA VAL A 14 13.09 33.35 33.42
C VAL A 14 14.25 32.67 32.72
N MET A 15 15.19 32.14 33.51
CA MET A 15 16.06 31.07 33.05
C MET A 15 15.14 29.98 32.50
N MET A 16 14.94 29.97 31.18
CA MET A 16 14.56 28.75 30.50
C MET A 16 15.79 27.87 30.58
N SER A 17 15.87 27.11 31.68
CA SER A 17 16.60 25.87 31.71
C SER A 17 16.06 25.06 30.55
N ILE A 18 16.79 25.06 29.44
CA ILE A 18 16.60 24.05 28.41
C ILE A 18 16.95 22.76 29.14
N ASN A 19 15.92 22.06 29.62
CA ASN A 19 16.03 20.64 29.85
C ASN A 19 16.27 20.04 28.46
N VAL A 20 17.52 20.06 28.03
CA VAL A 20 18.01 19.05 27.10
C VAL A 20 17.86 17.79 27.94
N ALA A 21 16.70 17.14 27.82
CA ALA A 21 16.58 15.77 28.26
C ALA A 21 17.75 15.06 27.59
N ASN A 22 18.70 14.61 28.40
CA ASN A 22 19.65 13.60 27.96
C ASN A 22 18.76 12.50 27.37
N ALA A 23 18.77 12.36 26.05
CA ALA A 23 18.28 11.15 25.43
C ALA A 23 19.18 10.06 26.01
N GLU A 24 18.66 9.31 26.98
CA GLU A 24 19.29 8.08 27.40
C GLU A 24 19.55 7.29 26.12
N ASN A 25 20.81 7.00 25.86
CA ASN A 25 21.23 6.19 24.73
C ASN A 25 20.74 4.77 25.04
N ASN A 26 19.44 4.53 24.84
CA ASN A 26 18.81 3.23 25.05
C ASN A 26 19.23 2.34 23.90
N GLU A 27 20.39 1.71 24.07
CA GLU A 27 20.88 0.67 23.18
C GLU A 27 19.78 -0.39 23.01
N ILE A 28 19.41 -0.68 21.76
CA ILE A 28 18.37 -1.64 21.46
C ILE A 28 18.90 -3.02 21.78
N LYS A 29 18.16 -3.79 22.59
CA LYS A 29 18.56 -5.16 22.93
C LYS A 29 18.37 -6.05 21.71
N VAL A 30 19.47 -6.53 21.14
CA VAL A 30 19.43 -7.50 20.05
C VAL A 30 19.63 -8.92 20.57
N GLU A 31 18.75 -9.82 20.13
CA GLU A 31 18.82 -11.23 20.49
C GLU A 31 18.62 -12.11 19.25
N ARG A 32 19.44 -13.14 19.07
CA ARG A 32 19.30 -14.10 17.97
C ARG A 32 18.79 -15.44 18.48
N ILE A 33 17.82 -16.02 17.78
CA ILE A 33 17.34 -17.39 17.98
C ILE A 33 17.53 -18.16 16.67
N ALA A 34 18.34 -19.20 16.69
CA ALA A 34 18.69 -19.97 15.49
C ALA A 34 19.11 -21.40 15.84
N GLY A 35 18.77 -22.34 14.97
CA GLY A 35 19.34 -23.69 14.93
C GLY A 35 20.12 -23.93 13.64
N ASN A 36 20.67 -25.15 13.45
CA ASN A 36 21.40 -25.47 12.21
C ASN A 36 20.48 -25.66 11.00
N SER A 37 19.18 -25.79 11.25
CA SER A 37 18.13 -25.95 10.26
C SER A 37 16.86 -25.23 10.69
N ARG A 38 15.93 -24.99 9.75
CA ARG A 38 14.61 -24.43 10.04
C ARG A 38 13.82 -25.20 11.10
N TYR A 39 14.04 -26.52 11.18
CA TYR A 39 13.41 -27.40 12.15
C TYR A 39 13.98 -27.14 13.54
N GLU A 40 15.31 -27.07 13.66
CA GLU A 40 15.99 -26.72 14.91
C GLU A 40 15.70 -25.28 15.34
N THR A 41 15.64 -24.31 14.42
CA THR A 41 15.27 -22.93 14.75
C THR A 41 13.89 -22.87 15.41
N ALA A 42 12.91 -23.64 14.94
CA ALA A 42 11.60 -23.75 15.59
C ALA A 42 11.68 -24.36 17.00
N VAL A 43 12.57 -25.35 17.20
CA VAL A 43 12.85 -25.94 18.51
C VAL A 43 13.51 -24.95 19.46
N GLU A 44 14.48 -24.16 19.02
CA GLU A 44 15.14 -23.14 19.84
C GLU A 44 14.18 -22.00 20.23
N ILE A 45 13.27 -21.60 19.33
CA ILE A 45 12.17 -20.70 19.68
C ILE A 45 11.30 -21.33 20.78
N SER A 46 10.95 -22.60 20.65
CA SER A 46 10.12 -23.30 21.64
C SER A 46 10.78 -23.38 23.01
N LYS A 47 12.04 -23.83 23.08
CA LYS A 47 12.82 -23.93 24.34
C LYS A 47 12.89 -22.60 25.08
N LYS A 48 12.99 -21.50 24.35
CA LYS A 48 13.06 -20.17 24.95
C LYS A 48 11.75 -19.73 25.60
N TYR A 49 10.62 -19.98 24.95
CA TYR A 49 9.33 -19.39 25.34
C TYR A 49 8.38 -20.33 26.08
N PHE A 50 8.67 -21.63 26.11
CA PHE A 50 7.77 -22.65 26.62
C PHE A 50 8.48 -23.71 27.46
N GLU A 51 8.10 -23.80 28.73
CA GLU A 51 8.42 -24.98 29.55
C GLU A 51 7.48 -26.14 29.20
N THR A 52 6.21 -25.84 28.93
CA THR A 52 5.18 -26.78 28.48
C THR A 52 4.28 -26.13 27.43
N ALA A 53 3.73 -26.92 26.51
CA ALA A 53 2.75 -26.45 25.54
C ALA A 53 1.76 -27.59 25.21
N PRO A 54 0.56 -27.63 25.85
CA PRO A 54 -0.42 -28.67 25.58
C PRO A 54 -0.93 -28.69 24.14
N ASN A 55 -0.92 -27.53 23.46
CA ASN A 55 -1.33 -27.38 22.07
C ASN A 55 -0.17 -26.79 21.28
N VAL A 56 0.08 -27.33 20.09
CA VAL A 56 1.11 -26.83 19.17
C VAL A 56 0.60 -26.88 17.73
N VAL A 57 1.24 -26.12 16.85
CA VAL A 57 0.98 -26.17 15.41
C VAL A 57 2.12 -26.88 14.70
N LEU A 58 1.81 -27.71 13.72
CA LEU A 58 2.77 -28.34 12.84
C LEU A 58 2.47 -27.95 11.39
N ALA A 59 3.45 -27.35 10.72
CA ALA A 59 3.35 -26.98 9.31
C ALA A 59 4.50 -27.60 8.51
N SER A 60 4.41 -27.54 7.18
CA SER A 60 5.47 -28.08 6.33
C SER A 60 6.65 -27.12 6.28
N GLY A 61 7.83 -27.67 6.51
CA GLY A 61 9.10 -26.99 6.30
C GLY A 61 9.57 -27.07 4.85
N GLU A 62 8.79 -27.60 3.91
CA GLU A 62 9.17 -27.78 2.49
C GLU A 62 8.19 -27.04 1.56
N GLY A 63 6.91 -26.95 1.93
CA GLY A 63 5.88 -26.15 1.24
C GLY A 63 5.19 -25.20 2.22
N TYR A 64 5.24 -23.90 1.94
CA TYR A 64 5.02 -22.88 2.99
C TYR A 64 3.65 -22.21 2.98
N ALA A 65 2.84 -22.44 1.95
CA ALA A 65 1.56 -21.74 1.78
C ALA A 65 0.64 -21.90 3.01
N ASP A 66 0.50 -23.13 3.51
CA ASP A 66 -0.36 -23.45 4.66
C ASP A 66 0.20 -22.89 5.98
N ALA A 67 1.53 -22.85 6.11
CA ALA A 67 2.21 -22.30 7.29
C ALA A 67 1.95 -20.80 7.45
N LEU A 68 1.92 -20.05 6.35
CA LEU A 68 1.81 -18.59 6.37
C LEU A 68 0.44 -18.13 6.85
N VAL A 69 -0.64 -18.77 6.36
CA VAL A 69 -2.00 -18.51 6.87
C VAL A 69 -2.11 -18.95 8.34
N GLY A 70 -1.44 -20.06 8.68
CA GLY A 70 -1.32 -20.60 10.02
C GLY A 70 -0.69 -19.69 11.07
N GLY A 71 0.14 -18.73 10.63
CA GLY A 71 0.79 -17.77 11.53
C GLY A 71 -0.22 -17.03 12.42
N SER A 72 -1.40 -16.71 11.87
CA SER A 72 -2.46 -16.03 12.62
C SER A 72 -3.07 -16.87 13.75
N LEU A 73 -3.15 -18.20 13.59
CA LEU A 73 -3.58 -19.10 14.67
C LEU A 73 -2.51 -19.16 15.77
N VAL A 74 -1.25 -19.23 15.37
CA VAL A 74 -0.10 -19.34 16.27
C VAL A 74 0.07 -18.09 17.12
N SER A 75 -0.04 -16.90 16.51
CA SER A 75 0.08 -15.63 17.23
C SER A 75 -1.12 -15.34 18.13
N GLN A 76 -2.33 -15.76 17.72
CA GLN A 76 -3.54 -15.66 18.55
C GLN A 76 -3.45 -16.51 19.81
N GLU A 77 -3.18 -17.82 19.64
CA GLU A 77 -3.18 -18.78 20.74
C GLU A 77 -1.87 -18.74 21.55
N LYS A 78 -0.87 -17.99 21.07
CA LYS A 78 0.46 -17.86 21.68
C LYS A 78 1.12 -19.22 21.94
N ILE A 79 0.98 -20.15 20.97
CA ILE A 79 1.51 -21.52 21.00
C ILE A 79 2.71 -21.69 20.06
N PRO A 80 3.56 -22.74 20.22
CA PRO A 80 4.68 -22.94 19.30
C PRO A 80 4.24 -23.50 17.96
N MET A 81 4.86 -23.00 16.89
CA MET A 81 4.83 -23.60 15.55
C MET A 81 6.10 -24.41 15.32
N PHE A 82 5.93 -25.69 14.96
CA PHE A 82 6.98 -26.57 14.48
C PHE A 82 6.87 -26.82 12.99
N LEU A 83 8.00 -27.21 12.41
CA LEU A 83 8.09 -27.60 11.01
C LEU A 83 8.34 -29.10 10.87
N THR A 84 7.86 -29.70 9.79
CA THR A 84 8.09 -31.11 9.44
C THR A 84 8.50 -31.27 7.97
N LYS A 85 9.14 -32.38 7.63
CA LYS A 85 9.26 -32.84 6.24
C LYS A 85 7.96 -33.50 5.82
N LYS A 86 7.74 -33.66 4.51
CA LYS A 86 6.52 -34.28 3.97
C LYS A 86 6.22 -35.67 4.54
N THR A 87 7.24 -36.52 4.70
CA THR A 87 7.09 -37.93 5.07
C THR A 87 7.70 -38.31 6.41
N SER A 88 8.39 -37.39 7.08
CA SER A 88 9.03 -37.66 8.37
C SER A 88 9.00 -36.46 9.30
N LEU A 89 8.66 -36.73 10.57
CA LEU A 89 8.82 -35.78 11.65
C LEU A 89 10.31 -35.74 12.03
N PRO A 90 10.99 -34.57 11.98
CA PRO A 90 12.36 -34.44 12.44
C PRO A 90 12.52 -34.90 13.89
N LEU A 91 13.69 -35.47 14.21
CA LEU A 91 13.96 -36.02 15.54
C LEU A 91 13.88 -34.92 16.61
N GLU A 92 14.41 -33.75 16.29
CA GLU A 92 14.47 -32.57 17.15
C GLU A 92 13.05 -32.09 17.47
N THR A 93 12.17 -32.04 16.47
CA THR A 93 10.75 -31.74 16.67
C THR A 93 10.08 -32.79 17.56
N LYS A 94 10.36 -34.08 17.33
CA LYS A 94 9.79 -35.18 18.12
C LYS A 94 10.17 -35.07 19.60
N GLU A 95 11.45 -34.87 19.89
CA GLU A 95 11.96 -34.72 21.25
C GLU A 95 11.38 -33.51 21.94
N GLU A 96 11.22 -32.41 21.20
CA GLU A 96 10.66 -31.18 21.73
C GLU A 96 9.16 -31.31 22.06
N LEU A 97 8.38 -32.03 21.24
CA LEU A 97 6.98 -32.34 21.57
C LEU A 97 6.84 -33.11 22.88
N ILE A 98 7.77 -34.03 23.15
CA ILE A 98 7.83 -34.80 24.41
C ILE A 98 8.21 -33.87 25.58
N ARG A 99 9.25 -33.05 25.42
CA ARG A 99 9.70 -32.09 26.45
C ARG A 99 8.55 -31.17 26.88
N LEU A 100 7.80 -30.65 25.91
CA LEU A 100 6.66 -29.76 26.10
C LEU A 100 5.44 -30.43 26.72
N LYS A 101 5.42 -31.78 26.84
CA LYS A 101 4.25 -32.57 27.26
C LYS A 101 3.03 -32.26 26.39
N THR A 102 3.25 -32.19 25.08
CA THR A 102 2.22 -31.84 24.10
C THR A 102 1.07 -32.84 24.14
N LYS A 103 -0.17 -32.34 24.09
CA LYS A 103 -1.39 -33.17 24.08
C LYS A 103 -2.10 -33.14 22.74
N ASN A 104 -2.07 -31.99 22.05
CA ASN A 104 -2.74 -31.78 20.78
C ASN A 104 -1.80 -31.10 19.78
N VAL A 105 -1.80 -31.59 18.54
CA VAL A 105 -1.11 -30.99 17.40
C VAL A 105 -2.13 -30.61 16.34
N TYR A 106 -2.10 -29.34 15.93
CA TYR A 106 -2.80 -28.85 14.74
C TYR A 106 -1.89 -29.00 13.52
N ILE A 107 -2.21 -29.92 12.61
CA ILE A 107 -1.46 -30.05 11.35
C ILE A 107 -2.08 -29.09 10.31
N LEU A 108 -1.26 -28.21 9.73
CA LEU A 108 -1.70 -27.30 8.67
C LEU A 108 -1.35 -27.87 7.30
N GLY A 109 -2.36 -28.08 6.47
CA GLY A 109 -2.19 -28.57 5.10
C GLY A 109 -2.55 -30.05 4.90
N GLY A 110 -2.87 -30.37 3.65
CA GLY A 110 -3.33 -31.70 3.25
C GLY A 110 -2.21 -32.75 3.20
N ASN A 111 -2.59 -34.00 2.92
CA ASN A 111 -1.67 -35.15 2.83
C ASN A 111 -0.59 -35.01 1.75
N ASN A 112 -0.78 -34.14 0.77
CA ASN A 112 0.20 -33.83 -0.26
C ASN A 112 1.39 -33.01 0.26
N THR A 113 1.17 -32.21 1.30
CA THR A 113 2.17 -31.33 1.92
C THR A 113 2.75 -31.97 3.19
N ILE A 114 1.90 -32.59 4.01
CA ILE A 114 2.29 -33.33 5.23
C ILE A 114 1.54 -34.65 5.22
N SER A 115 2.23 -35.74 4.91
CA SER A 115 1.62 -37.04 4.70
C SER A 115 0.98 -37.63 5.96
N GLN A 116 0.12 -38.62 5.75
CA GLN A 116 -0.47 -39.43 6.83
C GLN A 116 0.61 -40.12 7.70
N SER A 117 1.80 -40.39 7.16
CA SER A 117 2.89 -41.01 7.95
C SER A 117 3.35 -40.12 9.10
N VAL A 118 3.47 -38.80 8.87
CA VAL A 118 3.84 -37.83 9.91
C VAL A 118 2.75 -37.77 10.98
N GLU A 119 1.48 -37.74 10.57
CA GLU A 119 0.35 -37.77 11.49
C GLU A 119 0.34 -39.04 12.35
N ASN A 120 0.63 -40.20 11.75
CA ASN A 120 0.71 -41.47 12.48
C ASN A 120 1.90 -41.49 13.46
N GLN A 121 3.05 -40.90 13.09
CA GLN A 121 4.20 -40.76 13.99
C GLN A 121 3.83 -39.98 15.27
N ILE A 122 3.04 -38.91 15.13
CA ILE A 122 2.56 -38.08 16.25
C ILE A 122 1.53 -38.83 17.09
N LYS A 123 0.55 -39.50 16.46
CA LYS A 123 -0.46 -40.30 17.17
C LYS A 123 0.17 -41.45 17.96
N ASN A 124 1.21 -42.08 17.42
CA ASN A 124 1.95 -43.15 18.10
C ASN A 124 2.70 -42.66 19.35
N MET A 125 2.89 -41.35 19.52
CA MET A 125 3.43 -40.74 20.74
C MET A 125 2.33 -40.49 21.80
N GLY A 126 1.07 -40.86 21.53
CA GLY A 126 -0.07 -40.61 22.41
C GLY A 126 -0.62 -39.18 22.31
N ILE A 127 -0.28 -38.46 21.23
CA ILE A 127 -0.68 -37.05 21.01
C ILE A 127 -1.89 -37.02 20.06
N ASN A 128 -2.91 -36.24 20.41
CA ASN A 128 -4.06 -36.04 19.54
C ASN A 128 -3.68 -35.16 18.35
N VAL A 129 -4.23 -35.47 17.18
CA VAL A 129 -3.99 -34.69 15.97
C VAL A 129 -5.30 -34.17 15.39
N LYS A 130 -5.34 -32.87 15.10
CA LYS A 130 -6.39 -32.24 14.31
C LYS A 130 -5.76 -31.63 13.05
N ARG A 131 -6.17 -32.11 11.88
CA ARG A 131 -5.68 -31.56 10.60
C ARG A 131 -6.60 -30.44 10.12
N LEU A 132 -6.03 -29.28 9.87
CA LEU A 132 -6.69 -28.11 9.29
C LEU A 132 -6.24 -28.00 7.83
N SER A 133 -7.06 -28.52 6.93
CA SER A 133 -6.76 -28.57 5.49
C SER A 133 -8.02 -28.62 4.66
N GLY A 134 -7.98 -28.04 3.46
CA GLY A 134 -9.01 -28.22 2.44
C GLY A 134 -8.43 -28.68 1.11
N GLU A 135 -9.26 -28.68 0.07
CA GLU A 135 -8.86 -29.07 -1.30
C GLU A 135 -7.81 -28.12 -1.89
N ASP A 136 -7.86 -26.85 -1.49
CA ASP A 136 -6.92 -25.82 -1.88
C ASP A 136 -6.56 -24.90 -0.69
N ARG A 137 -5.74 -23.89 -0.98
CA ARG A 137 -5.29 -22.89 0.01
C ARG A 137 -6.42 -22.02 0.59
N LEU A 138 -7.51 -21.80 -0.16
CA LEU A 138 -8.65 -21.03 0.36
C LEU A 138 -9.42 -21.87 1.36
N ALA A 139 -9.67 -23.13 1.02
CA ALA A 139 -10.32 -24.07 1.92
C ALA A 139 -9.47 -24.33 3.17
N THR A 140 -8.14 -24.47 3.05
CA THR A 140 -7.24 -24.52 4.22
C THR A 140 -7.32 -23.25 5.07
N ALA A 141 -7.35 -22.07 4.45
CA ALA A 141 -7.53 -20.80 5.18
C ALA A 141 -8.86 -20.75 5.93
N GLY A 142 -9.96 -21.22 5.30
CA GLY A 142 -11.27 -21.35 5.95
C GLY A 142 -11.25 -22.31 7.15
N MET A 143 -10.54 -23.44 7.05
CA MET A 143 -10.40 -24.38 8.18
C MET A 143 -9.60 -23.76 9.34
N ILE A 144 -8.56 -22.98 9.05
CA ILE A 144 -7.79 -22.26 10.07
C ILE A 144 -8.64 -21.16 10.71
N ALA A 145 -9.38 -20.39 9.91
CA ALA A 145 -10.29 -19.35 10.40
C ALA A 145 -11.37 -19.93 11.33
N SER A 146 -11.99 -21.04 10.92
CA SER A 146 -12.98 -21.77 11.74
C SER A 146 -12.39 -22.23 13.07
N GLU A 147 -11.15 -22.74 13.07
CA GLU A 147 -10.50 -23.14 14.32
C GLU A 147 -10.19 -21.97 15.23
N ARG A 148 -9.64 -20.88 14.68
CA ARG A 148 -9.38 -19.65 15.44
C ARG A 148 -10.66 -19.11 16.09
N PHE A 149 -11.76 -19.14 15.36
CA PHE A 149 -13.06 -18.75 15.87
C PHE A 149 -13.54 -19.64 17.02
N TYR A 150 -13.44 -20.97 16.86
CA TYR A 150 -13.85 -21.93 17.88
C TYR A 150 -13.05 -21.76 19.18
N LEU A 151 -11.73 -21.55 19.05
CA LEU A 151 -10.86 -21.31 20.21
C LEU A 151 -11.18 -19.97 20.89
N ALA A 152 -11.40 -18.90 20.12
CA ALA A 152 -11.81 -17.61 20.67
C ALA A 152 -13.16 -17.68 21.41
N GLN A 153 -14.14 -18.43 20.90
CA GLN A 153 -15.44 -18.64 21.57
C GLN A 153 -15.31 -19.40 22.88
N LYS A 154 -14.35 -20.32 22.99
CA LYS A 154 -14.11 -21.07 24.23
C LYS A 154 -13.67 -20.14 25.36
N ASP A 155 -12.90 -19.11 25.03
CA ASP A 155 -12.41 -18.11 25.99
C ASP A 155 -13.44 -17.00 26.22
N ASN A 156 -14.18 -16.61 25.17
CA ASN A 156 -15.25 -15.62 25.24
C ASN A 156 -16.46 -16.05 24.37
N PRO A 157 -17.53 -16.60 24.99
CA PRO A 157 -18.72 -17.07 24.27
C PRO A 157 -19.46 -16.01 23.45
N ASN A 158 -19.20 -14.72 23.67
CA ASN A 158 -19.83 -13.62 22.94
C ASN A 158 -19.09 -13.24 21.65
N VAL A 159 -17.97 -13.88 21.33
CA VAL A 159 -17.28 -13.68 20.06
C VAL A 159 -18.18 -14.20 18.94
N ALA A 160 -18.67 -13.30 18.09
CA ALA A 160 -19.35 -13.66 16.86
C ALA A 160 -18.34 -13.94 15.75
N MET A 161 -18.68 -14.86 14.84
CA MET A 161 -17.92 -15.01 13.60
C MET A 161 -18.18 -13.76 12.77
N GLY A 162 -17.27 -12.80 12.83
CA GLY A 162 -17.36 -11.57 12.06
C GLY A 162 -16.89 -11.76 10.62
N ASP A 163 -17.37 -10.91 9.72
CA ASP A 163 -16.98 -10.87 8.30
C ASP A 163 -15.73 -10.02 8.05
N ARG A 164 -14.74 -10.11 8.94
CA ARG A 164 -13.53 -9.29 8.89
C ARG A 164 -12.36 -10.09 8.33
N TYR A 165 -11.93 -9.75 7.13
CA TYR A 165 -10.90 -10.50 6.40
C TYR A 165 -9.65 -9.66 6.14
N ALA A 166 -8.50 -10.30 6.30
CA ALA A 166 -7.20 -9.80 5.87
C ALA A 166 -6.76 -10.54 4.60
N GLY A 167 -6.66 -9.80 3.50
CA GLY A 167 -6.20 -10.28 2.21
C GLY A 167 -4.68 -10.34 2.16
N ILE A 168 -4.16 -11.45 1.63
CA ILE A 168 -2.76 -11.64 1.25
C ILE A 168 -2.75 -12.21 -0.17
N ASP A 169 -1.69 -12.00 -0.95
CA ASP A 169 -1.53 -12.73 -2.21
C ASP A 169 -1.16 -14.19 -1.91
N GLY A 170 -1.93 -15.14 -2.44
CA GLY A 170 -1.71 -16.56 -2.17
C GLY A 170 -0.38 -17.10 -2.71
N TYR A 171 0.33 -16.37 -3.56
CA TYR A 171 1.63 -16.77 -4.12
C TYR A 171 2.80 -15.87 -3.68
N ASN A 172 2.52 -14.70 -3.08
CA ASN A 172 3.55 -13.81 -2.53
C ASN A 172 3.65 -14.01 -1.01
N TYR A 173 4.75 -14.64 -0.60
CA TYR A 173 4.88 -15.20 0.73
C TYR A 173 5.40 -14.22 1.80
N ALA A 174 6.09 -13.14 1.40
CA ALA A 174 6.67 -12.21 2.36
C ALA A 174 5.58 -11.38 3.08
N ASP A 175 4.59 -10.90 2.34
CA ASP A 175 3.46 -10.14 2.91
C ASP A 175 2.60 -11.02 3.81
N ALA A 176 2.44 -12.31 3.45
CA ALA A 176 1.72 -13.29 4.23
C ALA A 176 2.38 -13.59 5.59
N LEU A 177 3.71 -13.63 5.63
CA LEU A 177 4.47 -13.83 6.86
C LEU A 177 4.24 -12.66 7.84
N VAL A 178 4.28 -11.43 7.32
CA VAL A 178 4.01 -10.21 8.10
C VAL A 178 2.57 -10.23 8.62
N ALA A 179 1.60 -10.52 7.75
CA ALA A 179 0.20 -10.61 8.11
C ALA A 179 -0.05 -11.64 9.24
N GLY A 180 0.54 -12.84 9.13
CA GLY A 180 0.42 -13.89 10.15
C GLY A 180 0.92 -13.45 11.54
N SER A 181 1.95 -12.61 11.59
CA SER A 181 2.47 -12.06 12.85
C SER A 181 1.49 -11.08 13.51
N ILE A 182 0.72 -10.30 12.75
CA ILE A 182 -0.15 -9.24 13.28
C ILE A 182 -1.59 -9.71 13.50
N ILE A 183 -2.17 -10.40 12.52
CA ILE A 183 -3.62 -10.65 12.47
C ILE A 183 -4.14 -11.47 13.65
N GLY A 184 -3.35 -12.40 14.17
CA GLY A 184 -3.73 -13.15 15.37
C GLY A 184 -3.76 -12.31 16.66
N GLN A 185 -3.16 -11.12 16.64
CA GLN A 185 -3.09 -10.24 17.81
C GLN A 185 -4.21 -9.20 17.86
N ILE A 186 -5.10 -9.16 16.86
CA ILE A 186 -6.24 -8.23 16.81
C ILE A 186 -7.38 -8.80 17.67
N GLU A 187 -7.86 -8.02 18.65
CA GLU A 187 -8.88 -8.47 19.61
C GLU A 187 -10.21 -8.88 18.94
N ASN A 188 -10.69 -8.07 18.00
CA ASN A 188 -11.96 -8.28 17.31
C ASN A 188 -11.81 -9.18 16.06
N GLN A 189 -11.26 -10.39 16.23
CA GLN A 189 -11.11 -11.47 15.25
C GLN A 189 -11.13 -11.05 13.76
N VAL A 190 -9.93 -11.01 13.17
CA VAL A 190 -9.74 -10.85 11.72
C VAL A 190 -9.15 -12.14 11.16
N TYR A 191 -9.65 -12.61 10.02
CA TYR A 191 -9.23 -13.88 9.42
C TYR A 191 -8.41 -13.66 8.16
N VAL A 192 -7.27 -14.34 8.06
CA VAL A 192 -6.44 -14.29 6.85
C VAL A 192 -7.09 -15.12 5.75
N PHE A 193 -7.38 -14.50 4.61
CA PHE A 193 -7.97 -15.18 3.47
C PHE A 193 -7.20 -14.82 2.18
N PRO A 194 -6.52 -15.78 1.53
CA PRO A 194 -5.71 -15.49 0.36
C PRO A 194 -6.53 -14.98 -0.84
N TYR A 195 -5.98 -14.01 -1.55
CA TYR A 195 -6.42 -13.58 -2.87
C TYR A 195 -5.75 -14.43 -3.95
N LEU A 196 -6.52 -14.89 -4.95
CA LEU A 196 -6.04 -15.64 -6.11
C LEU A 196 -6.56 -15.03 -7.41
N LYS A 197 -5.63 -14.64 -8.29
CA LYS A 197 -5.91 -13.94 -9.57
C LYS A 197 -6.89 -14.65 -10.51
N ASN A 198 -7.03 -15.96 -10.40
CA ASN A 198 -7.89 -16.78 -11.27
C ASN A 198 -8.97 -17.54 -10.48
N ASN A 199 -9.43 -17.01 -9.34
CA ASN A 199 -10.46 -17.63 -8.52
C ASN A 199 -11.54 -16.60 -8.13
N GLU A 200 -12.75 -16.82 -8.62
CA GLU A 200 -13.90 -15.93 -8.43
C GLU A 200 -14.26 -15.74 -6.95
N ILE A 201 -14.17 -16.80 -6.14
CA ILE A 201 -14.48 -16.75 -4.70
C ILE A 201 -13.58 -15.74 -4.01
N SER A 202 -12.25 -15.84 -4.20
CA SER A 202 -11.29 -14.92 -3.58
C SER A 202 -11.37 -13.48 -4.12
N GLN A 203 -11.93 -13.27 -5.32
CA GLN A 203 -12.11 -11.95 -5.92
C GLN A 203 -13.36 -11.23 -5.41
N GLY A 204 -14.33 -11.97 -4.88
CA GLY A 204 -15.57 -11.42 -4.31
C GLY A 204 -15.46 -11.01 -2.84
N PHE A 205 -14.33 -11.24 -2.17
CA PHE A 205 -14.15 -10.80 -0.78
C PHE A 205 -13.93 -9.29 -0.68
N ALA A 206 -14.62 -8.66 0.25
CA ALA A 206 -14.24 -7.36 0.78
C ALA A 206 -13.22 -7.57 1.90
N TYR A 207 -12.01 -7.04 1.73
CA TYR A 207 -10.96 -7.11 2.73
C TYR A 207 -10.96 -5.86 3.58
N GLU A 208 -10.95 -6.03 4.89
CA GLU A 208 -10.69 -4.89 5.77
C GLU A 208 -9.23 -4.47 5.69
N PHE A 209 -8.33 -5.45 5.66
CA PHE A 209 -6.90 -5.22 5.52
C PHE A 209 -6.36 -5.96 4.30
N ALA A 210 -5.54 -5.31 3.49
CA ALA A 210 -4.78 -5.99 2.43
C ALA A 210 -3.29 -5.79 2.66
N PHE A 211 -2.56 -6.89 2.86
CA PHE A 211 -1.10 -6.88 2.93
C PHE A 211 -0.54 -7.10 1.52
N GLY A 212 0.20 -6.12 1.02
CA GLY A 212 0.76 -6.11 -0.32
C GLY A 212 0.12 -5.09 -1.27
N GLY A 213 0.91 -4.69 -2.28
CA GLY A 213 0.52 -3.68 -3.27
C GLY A 213 -0.52 -4.18 -4.28
N TYR A 214 -0.84 -3.35 -5.27
CA TYR A 214 -1.85 -3.67 -6.30
C TYR A 214 -1.49 -4.83 -7.24
N ASN A 215 -0.20 -5.19 -7.32
CA ASN A 215 0.25 -6.37 -8.06
C ASN A 215 -0.13 -7.69 -7.35
N SER A 216 -0.30 -7.63 -6.02
CA SER A 216 -0.70 -8.73 -5.16
C SER A 216 -2.22 -8.78 -5.01
N ILE A 217 -2.85 -7.67 -4.61
CA ILE A 217 -4.32 -7.55 -4.50
C ILE A 217 -4.79 -6.35 -5.33
N PRO A 218 -5.36 -6.57 -6.53
CA PRO A 218 -5.70 -5.52 -7.50
C PRO A 218 -6.72 -4.48 -7.02
N LYS A 219 -6.79 -3.35 -7.73
CA LYS A 219 -7.64 -2.18 -7.40
C LYS A 219 -9.16 -2.46 -7.44
N ASN A 220 -9.60 -3.47 -8.20
CA ASN A 220 -11.00 -3.84 -8.30
C ASN A 220 -11.48 -4.70 -7.11
N VAL A 221 -10.58 -5.10 -6.22
CA VAL A 221 -10.92 -5.76 -4.96
C VAL A 221 -11.18 -4.69 -3.91
N GLU A 222 -12.31 -4.80 -3.20
CA GLU A 222 -12.65 -3.88 -2.13
C GLU A 222 -11.69 -4.06 -0.95
N VAL A 223 -11.02 -2.98 -0.56
CA VAL A 223 -10.04 -2.96 0.53
C VAL A 223 -10.24 -1.69 1.37
N THR A 224 -10.53 -1.83 2.66
CA THR A 224 -10.65 -0.67 3.57
C THR A 224 -9.29 -0.05 3.88
N THR A 225 -8.32 -0.86 4.31
CA THR A 225 -6.96 -0.42 4.65
C THR A 225 -5.93 -1.26 3.92
N ARG A 226 -5.10 -0.61 3.10
CA ARG A 226 -3.95 -1.26 2.46
C ARG A 226 -2.69 -1.06 3.30
N ILE A 227 -1.91 -2.13 3.43
CA ILE A 227 -0.64 -2.19 4.16
C ILE A 227 0.38 -2.69 3.13
N ALA A 228 1.07 -1.76 2.49
CA ALA A 228 1.96 -2.06 1.37
C ALA A 228 3.02 -0.96 1.20
N GLY A 229 4.24 -1.38 0.88
CA GLY A 229 5.29 -0.50 0.35
C GLY A 229 5.69 -0.89 -1.07
N GLU A 230 6.75 -0.26 -1.60
CA GLU A 230 7.26 -0.53 -2.96
C GLU A 230 7.79 -1.97 -3.10
N ASN A 231 8.22 -2.56 -1.99
CA ASN A 231 8.76 -3.91 -1.90
C ASN A 231 8.43 -4.56 -0.55
N ARG A 232 8.77 -5.85 -0.42
CA ARG A 232 8.50 -6.65 0.79
C ARG A 232 9.06 -6.06 2.08
N TYR A 233 10.19 -5.37 2.01
CA TYR A 233 10.83 -4.77 3.18
C TYR A 233 10.03 -3.57 3.65
N GLU A 234 9.65 -2.69 2.74
CA GLU A 234 8.78 -1.55 3.03
C GLU A 234 7.38 -1.98 3.47
N THR A 235 6.78 -3.01 2.87
CA THR A 235 5.50 -3.57 3.36
C THR A 235 5.60 -4.05 4.81
N SER A 236 6.72 -4.66 5.19
CA SER A 236 6.92 -5.10 6.58
C SER A 236 7.09 -3.93 7.57
N VAL A 237 7.68 -2.81 7.12
CA VAL A 237 7.79 -1.59 7.93
C VAL A 237 6.45 -0.88 8.04
N GLU A 238 5.69 -0.75 6.94
CA GLU A 238 4.33 -0.18 6.94
C GLU A 238 3.40 -0.96 7.87
N ALA A 239 3.53 -2.29 7.90
CA ALA A 239 2.79 -3.14 8.83
C ALA A 239 3.18 -2.87 10.30
N ALA A 240 4.46 -2.64 10.57
CA ALA A 240 4.96 -2.29 11.89
C ALA A 240 4.50 -0.89 12.34
N GLU A 241 4.48 0.10 11.45
CA GLU A 241 3.92 1.44 11.72
C GLU A 241 2.43 1.38 12.06
N LYS A 242 1.69 0.46 11.43
CA LYS A 242 0.27 0.24 11.69
C LYS A 242 -0.02 -0.70 12.86
N PHE A 243 0.99 -1.31 13.48
CA PHE A 243 0.79 -2.34 14.51
C PHE A 243 -0.12 -1.86 15.66
N GLU A 244 0.14 -0.67 16.19
CA GLU A 244 -0.65 -0.11 17.30
C GLU A 244 -2.09 0.19 16.87
N MET A 245 -2.28 0.73 15.67
CA MET A 245 -3.62 0.99 15.12
C MET A 245 -4.42 -0.31 14.95
N LEU A 246 -3.77 -1.39 14.51
CA LEU A 246 -4.43 -2.66 14.20
C LEU A 246 -4.74 -3.47 15.47
N THR A 247 -3.81 -3.48 16.43
CA THR A 247 -3.87 -4.37 17.59
C THR A 247 -4.28 -3.67 18.88
N GLY A 248 -4.21 -2.34 18.94
CA GLY A 248 -4.35 -1.56 20.16
C GLY A 248 -3.12 -1.62 21.09
N LYS A 249 -2.03 -2.29 20.67
CA LYS A 249 -0.85 -2.55 21.51
C LYS A 249 0.34 -1.71 21.09
N LYS A 250 1.13 -1.26 22.07
CA LYS A 250 2.40 -0.58 21.81
C LYS A 250 3.42 -1.57 21.28
N LEU A 251 3.99 -1.28 20.11
CA LEU A 251 5.07 -2.09 19.56
C LEU A 251 6.39 -1.75 20.25
N LYS A 252 6.89 -2.67 21.08
CA LYS A 252 8.17 -2.55 21.79
C LYS A 252 9.25 -3.51 21.30
N THR A 253 8.82 -4.59 20.66
CA THR A 253 9.69 -5.63 20.13
C THR A 253 9.41 -5.84 18.65
N VAL A 254 10.45 -5.97 17.83
CA VAL A 254 10.32 -6.40 16.43
C VAL A 254 11.09 -7.68 16.17
N ILE A 255 10.62 -8.46 15.21
CA ILE A 255 11.25 -9.72 14.81
C ILE A 255 11.90 -9.51 13.44
N LEU A 256 13.22 -9.62 13.36
CA LEU A 256 13.96 -9.41 12.13
C LEU A 256 14.25 -10.75 11.45
N VAL A 257 13.86 -10.86 10.18
CA VAL A 257 14.01 -12.09 9.38
C VAL A 257 14.48 -11.78 7.96
N ASP A 258 15.10 -12.76 7.30
CA ASP A 258 15.44 -12.65 5.88
C ASP A 258 14.16 -12.52 5.04
N GLY A 259 14.06 -11.51 4.20
CA GLY A 259 12.91 -11.31 3.29
C GLY A 259 12.97 -12.14 2.01
N MET A 260 14.12 -12.70 1.64
CA MET A 260 14.35 -13.44 0.39
C MET A 260 14.33 -14.96 0.61
N ASN A 261 14.97 -15.43 1.67
CA ASN A 261 15.03 -16.84 2.04
C ASN A 261 14.57 -17.00 3.50
N TYR A 262 13.27 -17.21 3.70
CA TYR A 262 12.60 -17.14 5.01
C TYR A 262 12.17 -18.48 5.63
N PRO A 263 12.87 -19.63 5.45
CA PRO A 263 12.40 -20.88 6.02
C PRO A 263 12.41 -20.87 7.56
N ASP A 264 13.36 -20.15 8.15
CA ASP A 264 13.45 -19.93 9.60
C ASP A 264 12.33 -19.01 10.10
N ALA A 265 11.85 -18.11 9.23
CA ALA A 265 10.86 -17.11 9.60
C ALA A 265 9.45 -17.69 9.76
N LEU A 266 9.16 -18.89 9.25
CA LEU A 266 7.84 -19.50 9.36
C LEU A 266 7.41 -19.71 10.83
N ALA A 267 8.38 -19.97 11.71
CA ALA A 267 8.14 -20.10 13.15
C ALA A 267 8.08 -18.74 13.88
N ALA A 268 8.37 -17.62 13.21
CA ALA A 268 8.42 -16.28 13.82
C ALA A 268 7.06 -15.83 14.39
N SER A 269 5.94 -16.33 13.86
CA SER A 269 4.60 -16.04 14.40
C SER A 269 4.45 -16.51 15.86
N THR A 270 5.21 -17.53 16.28
CA THR A 270 5.30 -17.96 17.69
C THR A 270 5.85 -16.84 18.56
N VAL A 271 6.93 -16.20 18.10
CA VAL A 271 7.57 -15.10 18.79
C VAL A 271 6.67 -13.88 18.80
N ALA A 272 5.97 -13.62 17.68
CA ALA A 272 5.05 -12.49 17.55
C ALA A 272 3.95 -12.52 18.62
N GLY A 273 3.30 -13.67 18.81
CA GLY A 273 2.27 -13.83 19.84
C GLY A 273 2.80 -13.74 21.28
N LYS A 274 4.04 -14.18 21.52
CA LYS A 274 4.65 -14.19 22.87
C LYS A 274 5.24 -12.85 23.30
N GLU A 275 5.76 -12.08 22.37
CA GLU A 275 6.47 -10.80 22.62
C GLU A 275 5.63 -9.57 22.22
N GLU A 276 4.40 -9.78 21.74
CA GLU A 276 3.55 -8.72 21.18
C GLU A 276 4.29 -7.92 20.10
N ALA A 277 4.90 -8.68 19.19
CA ALA A 277 5.84 -8.20 18.20
C ALA A 277 5.31 -8.42 16.78
N THR A 278 5.94 -7.79 15.80
CA THR A 278 5.68 -8.04 14.38
C THR A 278 6.97 -8.32 13.62
N VAL A 279 6.83 -8.97 12.47
CA VAL A 279 7.93 -9.31 11.58
C VAL A 279 8.30 -8.11 10.72
N ILE A 280 9.57 -7.73 10.77
CA ILE A 280 10.24 -6.87 9.80
C ILE A 280 11.18 -7.73 8.97
N THR A 281 11.11 -7.59 7.65
CA THR A 281 11.97 -8.32 6.72
C THR A 281 13.18 -7.49 6.33
N THR A 282 14.31 -8.15 6.09
CA THR A 282 15.55 -7.49 5.65
C THR A 282 16.31 -8.36 4.65
N PRO A 283 17.14 -7.80 3.76
CA PRO A 283 18.15 -8.57 3.05
C PRO A 283 19.10 -9.27 4.03
N LYS A 284 19.66 -10.41 3.61
CA LYS A 284 20.61 -11.19 4.41
C LYS A 284 21.80 -10.38 4.91
N ASP A 285 22.45 -9.61 4.05
CA ASP A 285 23.78 -9.06 4.33
C ASP A 285 23.76 -7.57 4.68
N LYS A 286 22.60 -6.91 4.61
CA LYS A 286 22.46 -5.47 4.87
C LYS A 286 21.10 -5.17 5.49
N LEU A 287 21.10 -4.41 6.59
CA LEU A 287 19.84 -3.99 7.21
C LEU A 287 19.10 -3.07 6.25
N ASN A 288 17.84 -3.39 5.99
CA ASN A 288 17.01 -2.50 5.19
C ASN A 288 16.96 -1.11 5.88
N LYS A 289 17.23 -0.05 5.12
CA LYS A 289 17.27 1.33 5.65
C LYS A 289 15.98 1.75 6.36
N GLU A 290 14.83 1.29 5.86
CA GLU A 290 13.49 1.55 6.41
C GLU A 290 13.32 0.85 7.74
N ALA A 291 13.76 -0.42 7.81
CA ALA A 291 13.79 -1.19 9.05
C ALA A 291 14.69 -0.52 10.10
N LYS A 292 15.93 -0.13 9.73
CA LYS A 292 16.87 0.57 10.61
C LYS A 292 16.25 1.85 11.17
N LYS A 293 15.63 2.65 10.31
CA LYS A 293 14.97 3.90 10.72
C LYS A 293 13.76 3.65 11.60
N PHE A 294 12.91 2.70 11.24
CA PHE A 294 11.75 2.33 12.04
C PHE A 294 12.17 1.93 13.45
N ILE A 295 13.17 1.04 13.55
CA ILE A 295 13.69 0.54 14.82
C ILE A 295 14.22 1.69 15.69
N LYS A 296 14.97 2.64 15.10
CA LYS A 296 15.60 3.74 15.85
C LYS A 296 14.67 4.91 16.19
N ASN A 297 13.71 5.21 15.34
CA ASN A 297 12.83 6.37 15.52
C ASN A 297 11.56 6.05 16.30
N ASN A 298 11.27 4.77 16.50
CA ASN A 298 10.17 4.32 17.35
C ASN A 298 10.73 3.82 18.67
N ALA A 299 9.87 3.73 19.68
CA ALA A 299 10.25 3.28 21.02
C ALA A 299 10.46 1.75 21.07
N ILE A 300 11.27 1.20 20.17
CA ILE A 300 11.63 -0.21 20.10
C ILE A 300 12.74 -0.48 21.12
N ASP A 301 12.46 -1.37 22.06
CA ASP A 301 13.38 -1.73 23.14
C ASP A 301 14.17 -3.00 22.78
N LYS A 302 13.63 -3.85 21.88
CA LYS A 302 14.17 -5.17 21.56
C LYS A 302 14.00 -5.54 20.08
N VAL A 303 15.06 -6.10 19.49
CA VAL A 303 15.03 -6.75 18.18
C VAL A 303 15.37 -8.22 18.35
N ILE A 304 14.49 -9.10 17.88
CA ILE A 304 14.71 -10.55 17.89
C ILE A 304 15.00 -11.02 16.46
N VAL A 305 16.22 -11.46 16.21
CA VAL A 305 16.64 -12.02 14.93
C VAL A 305 16.31 -13.51 14.89
N ILE A 306 15.53 -13.95 13.89
CA ILE A 306 15.20 -15.36 13.70
C ILE A 306 15.96 -15.92 12.50
N GLY A 307 16.74 -16.96 12.77
CA GLY A 307 17.58 -17.63 11.78
C GLY A 307 19.07 -17.39 11.99
N GLY A 308 19.88 -18.29 11.45
CA GLY A 308 21.33 -18.23 11.55
C GLY A 308 21.94 -17.10 10.71
N GLU A 309 23.26 -16.98 10.76
CA GLU A 309 24.02 -15.98 9.97
C GLU A 309 23.82 -16.14 8.45
N ASN A 310 23.49 -17.36 7.99
CA ASN A 310 23.17 -17.63 6.60
C ASN A 310 21.82 -17.05 6.13
N SER A 311 20.93 -16.70 7.07
CA SER A 311 19.63 -16.08 6.83
C SER A 311 19.69 -14.58 7.12
N VAL A 312 20.10 -14.20 8.34
CA VAL A 312 20.33 -12.79 8.72
C VAL A 312 21.76 -12.64 9.19
N GLY A 313 22.61 -12.01 8.38
CA GLY A 313 24.04 -11.85 8.60
C GLY A 313 24.37 -11.06 9.87
N ASN A 314 25.57 -11.26 10.41
CA ASN A 314 26.03 -10.48 11.57
C ASN A 314 26.27 -9.00 11.23
N SER A 315 26.52 -8.67 9.95
CA SER A 315 26.54 -7.29 9.46
C SER A 315 25.22 -6.56 9.71
N VAL A 316 24.10 -7.22 9.42
CA VAL A 316 22.75 -6.69 9.68
C VAL A 316 22.54 -6.40 11.16
N VAL A 317 23.02 -7.30 12.03
CA VAL A 317 22.91 -7.16 13.49
C VAL A 317 23.71 -5.97 14.00
N ALA A 318 24.93 -5.79 13.49
CA ALA A 318 25.77 -4.64 13.82
C ALA A 318 25.08 -3.31 13.44
N GLU A 319 24.44 -3.27 12.27
CA GLU A 319 23.74 -2.08 11.77
C GLU A 319 22.56 -1.60 12.63
N ILE A 320 22.03 -2.41 13.56
CA ILE A 320 20.88 -2.04 14.40
C ILE A 320 21.24 -0.90 15.35
N ASN A 321 22.38 -0.99 16.03
CA ASN A 321 22.83 0.00 17.01
C ASN A 321 23.84 1.02 16.45
N ASP A 322 24.33 0.84 15.21
CA ASP A 322 25.27 1.76 14.56
C ASP A 322 24.77 3.21 14.54
N GLU A 323 25.49 4.16 15.15
CA GLU A 323 25.16 5.59 15.30
C GLU A 323 25.09 6.42 13.99
N GLU A 324 25.02 5.76 12.83
CA GLU A 324 24.93 6.43 11.53
C GLU A 324 23.84 7.51 11.54
N ASP A 325 24.21 8.71 11.09
CA ASP A 325 23.35 9.89 11.08
C ASP A 325 22.17 9.70 10.12
N LEU A 326 21.08 9.15 10.65
CA LEU A 326 19.82 8.98 9.94
C LEU A 326 19.12 10.32 9.67
N SER A 327 19.60 11.45 10.22
CA SER A 327 19.06 12.78 9.93
C SER A 327 19.42 13.25 8.52
N ALA A 328 20.52 12.74 7.95
CA ALA A 328 20.95 13.01 6.58
C ALA A 328 20.23 12.16 5.51
N ASN A 329 19.43 11.17 5.92
CA ASN A 329 18.59 10.35 5.04
C ASN A 329 17.14 10.31 5.56
N LEU A 330 16.56 11.50 5.75
CA LEU A 330 15.11 11.65 5.68
C LEU A 330 14.65 10.98 4.37
N LEU A 331 13.57 10.21 4.44
CA LEU A 331 13.18 9.28 3.37
C LEU A 331 12.19 9.88 2.39
N GLY A 332 12.02 9.18 1.28
CA GLY A 332 10.90 9.35 0.39
C GLY A 332 9.66 8.52 0.75
N GLY A 333 8.56 8.68 0.02
CA GLY A 333 7.29 7.98 0.22
C GLY A 333 6.10 8.90 0.50
N TRP A 334 4.90 8.32 0.52
CA TRP A 334 3.66 9.06 0.80
C TRP A 334 3.54 9.45 2.27
N LYS A 335 3.10 10.67 2.54
CA LYS A 335 2.83 11.17 3.90
C LYS A 335 1.52 11.94 3.94
N ILE A 336 0.70 11.72 4.97
CA ILE A 336 -0.53 12.47 5.20
C ILE A 336 -0.33 13.40 6.40
N VAL A 337 -0.62 14.69 6.22
CA VAL A 337 -0.60 15.68 7.30
C VAL A 337 -1.93 16.45 7.25
N GLY A 338 -2.80 16.20 8.23
CA GLY A 338 -4.19 16.68 8.20
C GLY A 338 -4.98 16.04 7.06
N ASN A 339 -5.61 16.85 6.22
CA ASN A 339 -6.34 16.41 5.01
C ASN A 339 -5.50 16.50 3.73
N LYS A 340 -4.21 16.80 3.85
CA LYS A 340 -3.29 16.98 2.72
C LYS A 340 -2.34 15.79 2.62
N LYS A 341 -2.11 15.34 1.38
CA LYS A 341 -1.19 14.24 1.05
C LYS A 341 0.06 14.78 0.38
N TYR A 342 1.22 14.23 0.72
CA TYR A 342 2.55 14.64 0.27
C TYR A 342 3.31 13.40 -0.20
N TYR A 343 4.30 13.59 -1.05
CA TYR A 343 5.28 12.56 -1.36
C TYR A 343 6.67 13.12 -1.12
N TYR A 344 7.54 12.36 -0.50
CA TYR A 344 8.92 12.74 -0.27
C TYR A 344 9.83 11.90 -1.18
N GLU A 345 11.02 12.39 -1.48
CA GLU A 345 12.13 11.60 -2.05
C GLU A 345 13.45 12.08 -1.45
N SER A 346 14.22 11.14 -0.89
CA SER A 346 15.48 11.47 -0.21
C SER A 346 15.31 12.62 0.80
N GLY A 347 14.15 12.66 1.47
CA GLY A 347 13.88 13.58 2.57
C GLY A 347 13.42 14.96 2.13
N LYS A 348 13.36 15.19 0.82
CA LYS A 348 12.79 16.39 0.24
C LYS A 348 11.36 16.12 -0.16
N MET A 349 10.48 17.04 0.22
CA MET A 349 9.11 17.05 -0.26
C MET A 349 9.14 17.24 -1.79
N VAL A 350 8.48 16.34 -2.51
CA VAL A 350 8.36 16.41 -3.96
C VAL A 350 7.39 17.54 -4.32
N THR A 351 7.79 18.34 -5.29
CA THR A 351 6.95 19.34 -5.96
C THR A 351 7.00 19.09 -7.46
N GLY A 352 5.99 19.54 -8.19
CA GLY A 352 5.85 19.32 -9.62
C GLY A 352 5.45 17.89 -10.02
N TRP A 353 5.78 17.53 -11.25
CA TRP A 353 5.41 16.25 -11.86
C TRP A 353 6.18 15.08 -11.28
N LYS A 354 5.47 13.99 -10.93
CA LYS A 354 6.11 12.77 -10.44
C LYS A 354 5.34 11.51 -10.84
N ASN A 355 6.08 10.47 -11.19
CA ASN A 355 5.53 9.12 -11.31
C ASN A 355 5.74 8.37 -10.00
N VAL A 356 4.66 7.81 -9.45
CA VAL A 356 4.66 6.98 -8.24
C VAL A 356 3.78 5.76 -8.52
N ASP A 357 4.27 4.55 -8.26
CA ASP A 357 3.52 3.30 -8.48
C ASP A 357 2.96 3.11 -9.91
N GLY A 358 3.62 3.66 -10.92
CA GLY A 358 3.16 3.62 -12.31
C GLY A 358 2.03 4.60 -12.65
N TYR A 359 1.66 5.49 -11.73
CA TYR A 359 0.71 6.58 -11.95
C TYR A 359 1.43 7.93 -11.95
N LYS A 360 0.93 8.87 -12.75
CA LYS A 360 1.47 10.22 -12.84
C LYS A 360 0.68 11.16 -11.92
N TYR A 361 1.39 11.91 -11.11
CA TYR A 361 0.89 12.88 -10.13
C TYR A 361 1.49 14.26 -10.39
N TYR A 362 0.83 15.28 -9.85
CA TYR A 362 1.39 16.61 -9.72
C TYR A 362 1.31 17.06 -8.26
N PHE A 363 2.41 17.59 -7.74
CA PHE A 363 2.51 18.15 -6.41
C PHE A 363 2.66 19.67 -6.51
N ASN A 364 1.87 20.41 -5.76
CA ASN A 364 1.91 21.87 -5.71
C ASN A 364 3.25 22.36 -5.13
N ASP A 365 3.50 23.66 -5.20
CA ASP A 365 4.73 24.27 -4.65
C ASP A 365 4.86 24.09 -3.12
N ASP A 366 3.73 23.95 -2.41
CA ASP A 366 3.68 23.59 -0.99
C ASP A 366 3.81 22.07 -0.74
N GLY A 367 4.06 21.30 -1.80
CA GLY A 367 4.24 19.85 -1.81
C GLY A 367 2.97 19.02 -1.64
N THR A 368 1.81 19.67 -1.58
CA THR A 368 0.54 18.95 -1.53
C THR A 368 0.23 18.30 -2.86
N MET A 369 -0.27 17.07 -2.83
CA MET A 369 -0.76 16.35 -4.00
C MET A 369 -1.97 17.08 -4.58
N HIS A 370 -1.94 17.38 -5.87
CA HIS A 370 -3.01 18.07 -6.57
C HIS A 370 -4.16 17.10 -6.89
N THR A 371 -5.40 17.59 -6.80
CA THR A 371 -6.61 16.90 -7.24
C THR A 371 -7.49 17.89 -8.02
N GLY A 372 -8.29 17.38 -8.95
CA GLY A 372 -9.11 18.20 -9.85
C GLY A 372 -8.32 18.83 -11.00
N TRP A 373 -8.82 19.99 -11.47
CA TRP A 373 -8.27 20.69 -12.62
C TRP A 373 -6.96 21.41 -12.31
N TYR A 374 -5.91 21.08 -13.06
CA TYR A 374 -4.62 21.75 -13.03
C TYR A 374 -4.32 22.41 -14.39
N TYR A 375 -3.82 23.65 -14.35
CA TYR A 375 -3.40 24.40 -15.53
C TYR A 375 -1.89 24.60 -15.49
N GLY A 376 -1.21 24.21 -16.57
CA GLY A 376 0.25 24.25 -16.64
C GLY A 376 0.75 24.31 -18.06
N LYS A 377 1.98 23.82 -18.27
CA LYS A 377 2.63 23.77 -19.58
C LYS A 377 2.87 22.33 -20.01
N TYR A 378 2.70 22.06 -21.31
CA TYR A 378 3.00 20.79 -21.96
C TYR A 378 4.13 20.99 -22.97
N LYS A 379 5.12 20.09 -23.01
CA LYS A 379 6.12 20.05 -24.09
C LYS A 379 5.76 18.96 -25.08
N ASP A 380 5.67 19.31 -26.36
CA ASP A 380 5.44 18.35 -27.42
C ASP A 380 6.72 17.56 -27.80
N SER A 381 6.60 16.64 -28.76
CA SER A 381 7.71 15.82 -29.26
C SER A 381 8.82 16.63 -29.94
N SER A 382 8.56 17.88 -30.33
CA SER A 382 9.53 18.83 -30.86
C SER A 382 10.17 19.71 -29.78
N GLY A 383 9.74 19.56 -28.52
CA GLY A 383 10.26 20.31 -27.38
C GLY A 383 9.63 21.69 -27.19
N ILE A 384 8.61 22.05 -27.99
CA ILE A 384 7.91 23.33 -27.90
C ILE A 384 6.93 23.27 -26.73
N SER A 385 6.89 24.33 -25.94
CA SER A 385 6.02 24.44 -24.77
C SER A 385 4.70 25.11 -25.13
N HIS A 386 3.60 24.43 -24.84
CA HIS A 386 2.22 24.90 -25.01
C HIS A 386 1.55 25.09 -23.65
N ASP A 387 0.51 25.93 -23.60
CA ASP A 387 -0.43 25.89 -22.47
C ASP A 387 -1.15 24.53 -22.44
N ALA A 388 -1.52 24.08 -21.25
CA ALA A 388 -2.14 22.78 -21.09
C ALA A 388 -3.02 22.70 -19.85
N ARG A 389 -4.04 21.87 -19.95
CA ARG A 389 -4.96 21.54 -18.87
C ARG A 389 -4.89 20.04 -18.58
N TYR A 390 -4.96 19.68 -17.31
CA TYR A 390 -4.89 18.30 -16.83
C TYR A 390 -5.95 18.08 -15.77
N TYR A 391 -6.49 16.86 -15.69
CA TYR A 391 -7.36 16.47 -14.61
C TYR A 391 -6.73 15.39 -13.74
N PHE A 392 -6.70 15.63 -12.43
CA PHE A 392 -6.27 14.66 -11.44
C PHE A 392 -7.47 14.12 -10.67
N SER A 393 -7.59 12.80 -10.59
CA SER A 393 -8.65 12.12 -9.85
C SER A 393 -8.57 12.41 -8.35
N ILE A 394 -9.58 11.99 -7.58
CA ILE A 394 -9.61 12.21 -6.13
C ILE A 394 -8.44 11.55 -5.39
N ASP A 395 -7.89 10.47 -5.96
CA ASP A 395 -6.69 9.80 -5.46
C ASP A 395 -5.36 10.47 -5.90
N GLY A 396 -5.47 11.58 -6.64
CA GLY A 396 -4.36 12.39 -7.17
C GLY A 396 -3.77 11.89 -8.49
N SER A 397 -4.21 10.75 -9.01
CA SER A 397 -3.67 10.21 -10.26
C SER A 397 -4.20 10.96 -11.48
N LEU A 398 -3.33 11.20 -12.47
CA LEU A 398 -3.69 11.82 -13.74
C LEU A 398 -4.75 10.98 -14.46
N ALA A 399 -5.77 11.65 -14.98
CA ALA A 399 -6.85 11.02 -15.75
C ALA A 399 -6.31 10.21 -16.93
N LYS A 400 -6.99 9.10 -17.23
CA LYS A 400 -6.63 8.24 -18.36
C LYS A 400 -7.14 8.83 -19.67
N GLU A 401 -6.49 8.45 -20.77
CA GLU A 401 -6.97 8.77 -22.13
C GLU A 401 -8.46 8.40 -22.29
N GLY A 402 -9.22 9.28 -22.96
CA GLY A 402 -10.65 9.13 -23.16
C GLY A 402 -11.53 9.59 -21.99
N THR A 403 -10.94 9.98 -20.84
CA THR A 403 -11.72 10.49 -19.71
C THR A 403 -12.34 11.85 -20.05
N ILE A 404 -13.68 11.96 -19.92
CA ILE A 404 -14.47 13.17 -20.21
C ILE A 404 -14.95 13.81 -18.90
N ILE A 405 -14.59 15.08 -18.68
CA ILE A 405 -14.98 15.85 -17.49
C ILE A 405 -15.29 17.27 -17.94
N ASP A 406 -16.47 17.79 -17.60
CA ASP A 406 -16.90 19.16 -17.92
C ASP A 406 -16.80 19.56 -19.43
N GLY A 407 -16.95 18.60 -20.34
CA GLY A 407 -16.80 18.82 -21.79
C GLY A 407 -15.37 18.74 -22.33
N TRP A 408 -14.41 18.34 -21.49
CA TRP A 408 -13.00 18.19 -21.83
C TRP A 408 -12.63 16.71 -21.88
N ILE A 409 -11.90 16.29 -22.92
CA ILE A 409 -11.45 14.92 -23.11
C ILE A 409 -9.93 14.81 -22.96
N THR A 410 -9.50 13.86 -22.13
CA THR A 410 -8.08 13.60 -21.87
C THR A 410 -7.46 12.80 -23.03
N GLN A 411 -6.34 13.29 -23.56
CA GLN A 411 -5.57 12.67 -24.65
C GLN A 411 -4.54 11.66 -24.10
N ALA A 412 -3.92 10.87 -24.98
CA ALA A 412 -2.83 9.95 -24.63
C ALA A 412 -1.65 10.62 -23.88
N SER A 413 -1.39 11.90 -24.16
CA SER A 413 -0.37 12.70 -23.48
C SER A 413 -0.74 13.10 -22.04
N GLY A 414 -2.01 12.89 -21.66
CA GLY A 414 -2.63 13.33 -20.42
C GLY A 414 -3.17 14.76 -20.47
N VAL A 415 -2.90 15.52 -21.54
CA VAL A 415 -3.48 16.86 -21.74
C VAL A 415 -4.96 16.73 -22.10
N SER A 416 -5.80 17.60 -21.53
CA SER A 416 -7.23 17.65 -21.82
C SER A 416 -7.52 18.72 -22.86
N ASN A 417 -8.24 18.32 -23.92
CA ASN A 417 -8.73 19.23 -24.96
C ASN A 417 -10.24 19.41 -24.82
N LEU A 418 -10.73 20.59 -25.15
CA LEU A 418 -12.16 20.84 -25.26
C LEU A 418 -12.75 20.03 -26.42
N GLN A 419 -13.92 19.41 -26.21
CA GLN A 419 -14.62 18.70 -27.29
C GLN A 419 -15.27 19.69 -28.25
N GLU A 420 -15.33 19.33 -29.53
CA GLU A 420 -15.88 20.19 -30.59
C GLU A 420 -17.32 20.66 -30.31
N ASP A 421 -18.19 19.78 -29.84
CA ASP A 421 -19.56 20.14 -29.43
C ASP A 421 -19.56 21.16 -28.27
N SER A 422 -18.57 21.07 -27.38
CA SER A 422 -18.40 22.01 -26.27
C SER A 422 -17.82 23.35 -26.74
N GLU A 423 -16.90 23.35 -27.71
CA GLU A 423 -16.40 24.58 -28.35
C GLU A 423 -17.54 25.35 -29.00
N LEU A 424 -18.37 24.68 -29.81
CA LEU A 424 -19.49 25.33 -30.48
C LEU A 424 -20.49 25.91 -29.48
N LYS A 425 -20.76 25.19 -28.38
CA LYS A 425 -21.61 25.69 -27.29
C LYS A 425 -21.04 26.95 -26.65
N ILE A 426 -19.76 26.96 -26.29
CA ILE A 426 -19.09 28.12 -25.67
C ILE A 426 -19.07 29.31 -26.64
N ILE A 427 -18.82 29.08 -27.93
CA ILE A 427 -18.87 30.11 -28.97
C ILE A 427 -20.27 30.71 -29.09
N LYS A 428 -21.31 29.88 -29.14
CA LYS A 428 -22.71 30.35 -29.18
C LYS A 428 -23.07 31.16 -27.94
N GLU A 429 -22.68 30.71 -26.75
CA GLU A 429 -22.90 31.46 -25.51
C GLU A 429 -22.19 32.82 -25.53
N TYR A 430 -20.94 32.88 -26.00
CA TYR A 430 -20.18 34.12 -26.15
C TYR A 430 -20.85 35.07 -27.14
N LEU A 431 -21.24 34.58 -28.32
CA LEU A 431 -21.91 35.38 -29.34
C LEU A 431 -23.26 35.92 -28.86
N SER A 432 -24.02 35.13 -28.11
CA SER A 432 -25.30 35.56 -27.56
C SER A 432 -25.17 36.79 -26.64
N LYS A 433 -24.04 36.90 -25.94
CA LYS A 433 -23.74 37.99 -24.99
C LYS A 433 -23.06 39.19 -25.66
N ASN A 434 -22.12 38.94 -26.57
CA ASN A 434 -21.21 39.98 -27.10
C ASN A 434 -21.57 40.45 -28.52
N MET A 435 -22.25 39.61 -29.30
CA MET A 435 -22.63 39.88 -30.70
C MET A 435 -24.04 39.37 -31.01
N PRO A 436 -25.08 39.86 -30.31
CA PRO A 436 -26.43 39.28 -30.36
C PRO A 436 -27.03 39.28 -31.77
N ASP A 437 -26.71 40.25 -32.62
CA ASP A 437 -27.17 40.29 -34.01
C ASP A 437 -26.56 39.19 -34.88
N VAL A 438 -25.27 38.89 -34.67
CA VAL A 438 -24.58 37.78 -35.35
C VAL A 438 -25.14 36.45 -34.85
N PHE A 439 -25.34 36.33 -33.54
CA PHE A 439 -25.95 35.15 -32.93
C PHE A 439 -27.35 34.86 -33.49
N LYS A 440 -28.21 35.89 -33.62
CA LYS A 440 -29.54 35.75 -34.19
C LYS A 440 -29.51 35.24 -35.64
N LYS A 441 -28.56 35.70 -36.44
CA LYS A 441 -28.37 35.22 -37.83
C LYS A 441 -27.86 33.79 -37.93
N ILE A 442 -27.11 33.32 -36.93
CA ILE A 442 -26.72 31.91 -36.81
C ILE A 442 -27.95 31.06 -36.49
N GLU A 443 -28.77 31.49 -35.52
CA GLU A 443 -29.98 30.76 -35.12
C GLU A 443 -31.08 30.77 -36.20
N SER A 444 -31.10 31.76 -37.10
CA SER A 444 -31.98 31.79 -38.28
C SER A 444 -31.41 31.05 -39.50
N ASN A 445 -30.27 30.37 -39.38
CA ASN A 445 -29.54 29.71 -40.48
C ASN A 445 -29.12 30.64 -41.63
N GLU A 446 -29.03 31.95 -41.39
CA GLU A 446 -28.46 32.89 -42.37
C GLU A 446 -26.93 32.81 -42.37
N TYR A 447 -26.33 32.64 -41.19
CA TYR A 447 -24.89 32.50 -40.99
C TYR A 447 -24.52 31.09 -40.49
N ARG A 448 -23.32 30.64 -40.84
CA ARG A 448 -22.77 29.34 -40.42
C ARG A 448 -21.44 29.53 -39.71
N ILE A 449 -21.25 28.79 -38.62
CA ILE A 449 -19.97 28.59 -37.93
C ILE A 449 -19.36 27.30 -38.46
N TYR A 450 -18.08 27.31 -38.82
CA TYR A 450 -17.31 26.10 -39.11
C TYR A 450 -15.87 26.22 -38.59
N LYS A 451 -15.25 25.09 -38.25
CA LYS A 451 -13.88 25.02 -37.71
C LYS A 451 -12.86 24.93 -38.85
N GLU A 452 -11.76 25.66 -38.75
CA GLU A 452 -10.62 25.45 -39.65
C GLU A 452 -9.86 24.18 -39.28
N SER A 453 -9.29 23.50 -40.27
CA SER A 453 -8.54 22.26 -40.05
C SER A 453 -7.19 22.46 -39.35
N GLU A 454 -6.66 23.68 -39.38
CA GLU A 454 -5.37 24.03 -38.76
C GLU A 454 -5.60 24.97 -37.58
N THR A 455 -4.83 24.75 -36.51
CA THR A 455 -4.78 25.68 -35.39
C THR A 455 -3.89 26.87 -35.73
N VAL A 456 -4.24 28.05 -35.22
CA VAL A 456 -3.45 29.26 -35.40
C VAL A 456 -2.87 29.65 -34.03
N ASN A 457 -1.54 29.63 -33.91
CA ASN A 457 -0.83 29.87 -32.64
C ASN A 457 -1.33 28.99 -31.48
N GLY A 458 -1.67 27.72 -31.76
CA GLY A 458 -2.17 26.77 -30.76
C GLY A 458 -3.63 26.99 -30.33
N LYS A 459 -4.36 27.88 -31.00
CA LYS A 459 -5.80 28.10 -30.79
C LYS A 459 -6.61 27.51 -31.93
N ASP A 460 -7.77 26.99 -31.58
CA ASP A 460 -8.75 26.52 -32.53
C ASP A 460 -9.46 27.72 -33.17
N GLN A 461 -9.48 27.76 -34.51
CA GLN A 461 -10.05 28.87 -35.27
C GLN A 461 -11.39 28.45 -35.87
N PHE A 462 -12.41 29.28 -35.64
CA PHE A 462 -13.74 29.15 -36.18
C PHE A 462 -14.07 30.36 -37.04
N ASN A 463 -14.64 30.10 -38.21
CA ASN A 463 -15.07 31.12 -39.14
C ASN A 463 -16.59 31.26 -39.11
N ILE A 464 -17.06 32.51 -39.14
CA ILE A 464 -18.48 32.84 -39.37
C ILE A 464 -18.61 33.37 -40.78
N THR A 465 -19.52 32.78 -41.55
CA THR A 465 -19.80 33.15 -42.94
C THR A 465 -21.29 33.25 -43.19
N ALA A 466 -21.70 34.00 -44.22
CA ALA A 466 -23.03 33.82 -44.77
C ALA A 466 -23.16 32.40 -45.34
N LEU A 467 -24.33 31.78 -45.14
CA LEU A 467 -24.61 30.43 -45.65
C LEU A 467 -24.50 30.38 -47.19
N SER A 468 -24.80 31.49 -47.88
CA SER A 468 -24.65 31.62 -49.33
C SER A 468 -23.20 31.56 -49.83
N ASP A 469 -22.23 31.94 -48.98
CA ASP A 469 -20.80 31.95 -49.31
C ASP A 469 -20.09 30.67 -48.85
N TYR A 470 -20.77 29.85 -48.04
CA TYR A 470 -20.26 28.60 -47.47
C TYR A 470 -20.28 27.46 -48.49
N TRP A 471 -19.24 26.64 -48.48
CA TRP A 471 -19.16 25.42 -49.27
C TRP A 471 -18.52 24.28 -48.48
N GLN A 472 -18.82 23.06 -48.91
CA GLN A 472 -18.27 21.83 -48.37
C GLN A 472 -17.90 20.90 -49.54
N THR A 473 -16.74 20.26 -49.46
CA THR A 473 -16.27 19.32 -50.48
C THR A 473 -15.56 18.13 -49.83
N VAL A 474 -15.46 17.01 -50.52
CA VAL A 474 -14.76 15.82 -50.01
C VAL A 474 -13.43 15.69 -50.73
N VAL A 475 -12.33 15.74 -49.97
CA VAL A 475 -10.97 15.55 -50.49
C VAL A 475 -10.36 14.35 -49.81
N GLN A 476 -10.04 13.30 -50.58
CA GLN A 476 -9.42 12.06 -50.07
C GLN A 476 -10.20 11.43 -48.91
N GLY A 477 -11.54 11.45 -48.97
CA GLY A 477 -12.40 10.88 -47.94
C GLY A 477 -12.61 11.75 -46.70
N VAL A 478 -11.98 12.93 -46.64
CA VAL A 478 -12.15 13.90 -45.55
C VAL A 478 -13.04 15.05 -46.04
N ILE A 479 -14.05 15.40 -45.24
CA ILE A 479 -14.89 16.56 -45.46
C ILE A 479 -14.05 17.82 -45.22
N LYS A 480 -13.95 18.69 -46.22
CA LYS A 480 -13.38 20.03 -46.11
C LYS A 480 -14.49 21.07 -46.23
N GLU A 481 -14.49 22.01 -45.30
CA GLU A 481 -15.42 23.13 -45.23
C GLU A 481 -14.68 24.43 -45.54
N GLY A 482 -15.38 25.40 -46.12
CA GLY A 482 -14.78 26.70 -46.46
C GLY A 482 -15.82 27.76 -46.81
N SER A 483 -15.34 28.95 -47.11
CA SER A 483 -16.18 30.06 -47.57
C SER A 483 -15.46 30.97 -48.54
N ASN A 484 -16.21 31.56 -49.47
CA ASN A 484 -15.71 32.61 -50.36
C ASN A 484 -15.51 33.95 -49.64
N LYS A 485 -16.19 34.16 -48.50
CA LYS A 485 -16.09 35.37 -47.70
C LYS A 485 -16.26 35.09 -46.21
N ILE A 486 -15.21 35.34 -45.44
CA ILE A 486 -15.24 35.24 -43.98
C ILE A 486 -15.76 36.58 -43.43
N LEU A 487 -16.81 36.52 -42.60
CA LEU A 487 -17.39 37.71 -41.96
C LEU A 487 -16.73 37.99 -40.62
N TYR A 488 -16.49 36.94 -39.84
CA TYR A 488 -15.83 37.03 -38.54
C TYR A 488 -14.95 35.82 -38.32
N LYS A 489 -13.86 36.02 -37.57
CA LYS A 489 -12.98 34.96 -37.09
C LYS A 489 -13.00 34.93 -35.57
N ILE A 490 -13.15 33.73 -35.03
CA ILE A 490 -13.16 33.47 -33.60
C ILE A 490 -12.04 32.49 -33.32
N GLN A 491 -11.19 32.82 -32.37
CA GLN A 491 -10.24 31.88 -31.81
C GLN A 491 -10.70 31.47 -30.42
N ILE A 492 -10.75 30.17 -30.18
CA ILE A 492 -10.95 29.60 -28.85
C ILE A 492 -9.63 28.97 -28.40
N ASP A 493 -9.22 29.31 -27.19
CA ASP A 493 -8.13 28.61 -26.53
C ASP A 493 -8.63 27.22 -26.09
N PRO A 494 -8.07 26.14 -26.66
CA PRO A 494 -8.56 24.79 -26.44
C PRO A 494 -8.22 24.25 -25.05
N TYR A 495 -7.58 25.04 -24.17
CA TYR A 495 -7.21 24.72 -22.78
C TYR A 495 -8.00 25.54 -21.75
N SER A 496 -8.23 26.82 -22.03
CA SER A 496 -8.99 27.70 -21.14
C SER A 496 -10.46 27.89 -21.52
N GLY A 497 -10.81 27.63 -22.78
CA GLY A 497 -12.12 27.97 -23.34
C GLY A 497 -12.31 29.48 -23.59
N ASN A 498 -11.25 30.28 -23.41
CA ASN A 498 -11.32 31.72 -23.64
C ASN A 498 -11.46 32.03 -25.13
N ILE A 499 -12.38 32.94 -25.43
CA ILE A 499 -12.67 33.38 -26.79
C ILE A 499 -12.03 34.73 -27.08
N SER A 500 -11.39 34.85 -28.24
CA SER A 500 -10.92 36.11 -28.81
C SER A 500 -11.45 36.28 -30.24
N LEU A 501 -11.98 37.48 -30.53
CA LEU A 501 -12.28 37.90 -31.89
C LEU A 501 -10.99 38.26 -32.62
N VAL A 502 -10.81 37.74 -33.83
CA VAL A 502 -9.70 38.08 -34.71
C VAL A 502 -10.26 39.00 -35.79
N ASN A 503 -9.76 40.23 -35.83
CA ASN A 503 -10.14 41.22 -36.83
C ASN A 503 -9.49 40.95 -38.19
#